data_AF-A0AAD6AYN9-F1
#
_entry.id   AF-A0AAD6AYN9-F1
#
_cell.length_a   1.000
_cell.length_b   1.000
_cell.length_c   1.000
_cell.angle_alpha   90.00
_cell.angle_beta   90.00
_cell.angle_gamma   90.00
#
_symmetry.space_group_name_H-M   'P 1'
#
loop_
_entity.id
_entity.type
_entity.pdbx_description
1 polymer ?
#
loop_
_entity_poly.entity_id
_entity_poly.type
_entity_poly.pdbx_seq_one_letter_code
_entity_poly.pdbx_strand_id
1 'polypeptide(L)'
;MCIKNSDLTSTAGYDAIVQYLNDGKRTCKEVEDFMKASTLKRSLDMLKLQTEHVSLSHLQLSHSLREEAKKLEEFREKQKDARKKVEQQMDALHKQKASQYKKTMDSKKTYHQKYRDKEEADQNLFSKAVKAQQAKQNAEEADRLYQQNVTMVGKVRDEWLKEHIKACEMFEKQSMERINFLRNTVWTHLNLLSQQCVTSDEVRPAALIFKLRVL
;
A
#
# COMPACT_ATOMS: atom_id res chain seq x y z
N MET A 1 -31.06 1.39 -78.41
CA MET A 1 -32.15 2.36 -78.62
C MET A 1 -31.93 2.99 -79.98
N CYS A 2 -32.74 2.62 -81.00
CA CYS A 2 -32.59 3.14 -82.35
C CYS A 2 -33.22 4.54 -82.44
N ILE A 3 -32.39 5.59 -82.39
CA ILE A 3 -32.82 7.00 -82.47
C ILE A 3 -32.78 7.44 -83.94
N LYS A 4 -33.58 6.79 -84.79
CA LYS A 4 -33.87 7.31 -86.13
C LYS A 4 -35.37 7.48 -86.23
N ASN A 5 -35.83 8.67 -85.87
CA ASN A 5 -37.21 9.08 -86.12
C ASN A 5 -37.39 9.32 -87.61
N SER A 6 -38.48 8.84 -88.18
CA SER A 6 -38.79 8.89 -89.61
C SER A 6 -39.16 10.28 -90.12
N ASP A 7 -39.13 11.30 -89.25
CA ASP A 7 -39.65 12.64 -89.50
C ASP A 7 -38.57 13.70 -89.30
N LEU A 8 -38.27 14.46 -90.36
CA LEU A 8 -37.08 15.32 -90.45
C LEU A 8 -37.08 16.50 -89.47
N THR A 9 -38.25 16.85 -88.93
CA THR A 9 -38.46 17.94 -87.97
C THR A 9 -38.52 17.47 -86.51
N SER A 10 -38.41 16.16 -86.25
CA SER A 10 -38.57 15.60 -84.90
C SER A 10 -37.31 15.78 -84.06
N THR A 11 -37.40 16.61 -83.01
CA THR A 11 -36.33 16.75 -82.00
C THR A 11 -36.39 15.70 -80.91
N ALA A 12 -37.44 14.86 -80.88
CA ALA A 12 -37.68 13.92 -79.79
C ALA A 12 -36.49 12.98 -79.51
N GLY A 13 -35.74 12.60 -80.55
CA GLY A 13 -34.52 11.81 -80.39
C GLY A 13 -33.39 12.57 -79.68
N TYR A 14 -33.22 13.85 -80.02
CA TYR A 14 -32.26 14.74 -79.37
C TYR A 14 -32.70 15.06 -77.93
N ASP A 15 -33.98 15.36 -77.71
CA ASP A 15 -34.53 15.67 -76.39
C ASP A 15 -34.41 14.47 -75.43
N ALA A 16 -34.61 13.25 -75.92
CA ALA A 16 -34.39 12.02 -75.15
C ALA A 16 -32.91 11.82 -74.74
N ILE A 17 -31.96 12.15 -75.62
CA ILE A 17 -30.53 12.10 -75.29
C ILE A 17 -30.19 13.16 -74.25
N VAL A 18 -30.67 14.39 -74.42
CA VAL A 18 -30.43 15.49 -73.47
C VAL A 18 -31.01 15.17 -72.10
N GLN A 19 -32.22 14.62 -72.05
CA GLN A 19 -32.85 14.18 -70.81
C GLN A 19 -32.04 13.08 -70.13
N TYR A 20 -31.61 12.06 -70.88
CA TYR A 20 -30.77 10.98 -70.36
C TYR A 20 -29.44 11.49 -69.77
N LEU A 21 -28.79 12.45 -70.43
CA LEU A 21 -27.54 13.05 -69.94
C LEU A 21 -27.77 13.90 -68.67
N ASN A 22 -28.88 14.62 -68.59
CA ASN A 22 -29.23 15.40 -67.40
C ASN A 22 -29.57 14.50 -66.21
N ASP A 23 -30.27 13.39 -66.45
CA ASP A 23 -30.57 12.39 -65.42
C ASP A 23 -29.27 11.72 -64.94
N GLY A 24 -28.36 11.35 -65.85
CA GLY A 24 -27.03 10.85 -65.49
C GLY A 24 -26.23 11.84 -64.63
N LYS A 25 -26.23 13.13 -64.98
CA LYS A 25 -25.60 14.18 -64.18
C LYS A 25 -26.23 14.33 -62.79
N ARG A 26 -27.57 14.23 -62.69
CA ARG A 26 -28.30 14.27 -61.42
C ARG A 26 -27.91 13.09 -60.53
N THR A 27 -27.87 11.87 -61.09
CA THR A 27 -27.44 10.67 -60.36
C THR A 27 -25.99 10.78 -59.88
N CYS A 28 -25.06 11.30 -60.68
CA CYS A 28 -23.69 11.54 -60.23
C CYS A 28 -23.62 12.50 -59.03
N LYS A 29 -24.43 13.57 -59.04
CA LYS A 29 -24.50 14.53 -57.93
C LYS A 29 -25.11 13.92 -56.66
N GLU A 30 -26.17 13.12 -56.81
CA GLU A 30 -26.79 12.40 -55.68
C GLU A 30 -25.84 11.38 -55.05
N VAL A 31 -25.04 10.68 -55.87
CA VAL A 31 -23.97 9.78 -55.38
C VAL A 31 -22.85 10.56 -54.68
N GLU A 32 -22.44 11.70 -55.24
CA GLU A 32 -21.42 12.57 -54.63
C GLU A 32 -21.87 13.14 -53.27
N ASP A 33 -23.11 13.63 -53.19
CA ASP A 33 -23.71 14.16 -51.97
C ASP A 33 -23.93 13.05 -50.93
N PHE A 34 -24.34 11.85 -51.38
CA PHE A 34 -24.39 10.65 -50.55
C PHE A 34 -23.01 10.31 -49.98
N MET A 35 -21.95 10.28 -50.78
CA MET A 35 -20.60 9.96 -50.30
C MET A 35 -20.05 11.02 -49.33
N LYS A 36 -20.38 12.30 -49.51
CA LYS A 36 -19.97 13.40 -48.62
C LYS A 36 -20.76 13.42 -47.30
N ALA A 37 -22.04 13.06 -47.32
CA ALA A 37 -22.91 13.06 -46.16
C ALA A 37 -22.89 11.75 -45.36
N SER A 38 -22.60 10.62 -46.00
CA SER A 38 -22.90 9.31 -45.42
C SER A 38 -21.71 8.65 -44.75
N THR A 39 -21.93 8.25 -43.50
CA THR A 39 -21.18 7.21 -42.77
C THR A 39 -19.72 7.52 -42.39
N LEU A 40 -18.81 7.87 -43.30
CA LEU A 40 -17.37 7.99 -42.98
C LEU A 40 -17.07 9.10 -41.97
N LYS A 41 -17.60 10.31 -42.20
CA LYS A 41 -17.44 11.44 -41.27
C LYS A 41 -18.02 11.11 -39.89
N ARG A 42 -19.22 10.52 -39.86
CA ARG A 42 -19.88 10.10 -38.62
C ARG A 42 -19.10 9.00 -37.89
N SER A 43 -18.50 8.07 -38.62
CA SER A 43 -17.62 7.03 -38.09
C SER A 43 -16.34 7.62 -37.50
N LEU A 44 -15.75 8.62 -38.15
CA LEU A 44 -14.57 9.32 -37.64
C LEU A 44 -14.88 10.16 -36.39
N ASP A 45 -16.00 10.87 -36.37
CA ASP A 45 -16.44 11.64 -35.19
C ASP A 45 -16.76 10.71 -34.01
N MET A 46 -17.37 9.54 -34.27
CA MET A 46 -17.54 8.50 -33.26
C MET A 46 -16.19 7.99 -32.74
N LEU A 47 -15.22 7.70 -33.62
CA LEU A 47 -13.89 7.25 -33.22
C LEU A 47 -13.16 8.29 -32.34
N LYS A 48 -13.30 9.58 -32.65
CA LYS A 48 -12.74 10.67 -31.83
C LYS A 48 -13.34 10.67 -30.43
N LEU A 49 -14.67 10.65 -30.32
CA LEU A 49 -15.38 10.61 -29.04
C LEU A 49 -14.99 9.38 -28.20
N GLN A 50 -14.81 8.22 -28.85
CA GLN A 50 -14.37 6.98 -28.20
C GLN A 50 -12.95 7.10 -27.64
N THR A 51 -12.05 7.71 -28.41
CA THR A 51 -10.66 7.95 -27.99
C THR A 51 -10.61 8.90 -26.79
N GLU A 52 -11.40 9.98 -26.82
CA GLU A 52 -11.55 10.92 -25.70
C GLU A 52 -12.10 10.20 -24.46
N HIS A 53 -13.14 9.39 -24.60
CA HIS A 53 -13.70 8.62 -23.48
C HIS A 53 -12.69 7.67 -22.85
N VAL A 54 -11.97 6.88 -23.65
CA VAL A 54 -10.91 5.97 -23.17
C VAL A 54 -9.81 6.75 -22.44
N SER A 55 -9.40 7.90 -22.98
CA SER A 55 -8.39 8.75 -22.33
C SER A 55 -8.86 9.29 -20.97
N LEU A 56 -10.11 9.72 -20.85
CA LEU A 56 -10.69 10.20 -19.59
C LEU A 56 -10.79 9.08 -18.55
N SER A 57 -11.21 7.89 -18.96
CA SER A 57 -11.32 6.73 -18.08
C SER A 57 -9.94 6.26 -17.57
N HIS A 58 -8.91 6.27 -18.43
CA HIS A 58 -7.53 6.03 -17.99
C HIS A 58 -7.00 7.10 -17.05
N LEU A 59 -7.36 8.37 -17.26
CA LEU A 59 -7.01 9.46 -16.35
C LEU A 59 -7.65 9.26 -14.96
N GLN A 60 -8.94 8.91 -14.91
CA GLN A 60 -9.65 8.58 -13.68
C GLN A 60 -9.01 7.39 -12.96
N LEU A 61 -8.69 6.31 -13.67
CA LEU A 61 -7.97 5.17 -13.10
C LEU A 61 -6.64 5.61 -12.49
N SER A 62 -5.83 6.39 -13.22
CA SER A 62 -4.57 6.94 -12.72
C SER A 62 -4.77 7.75 -11.43
N HIS A 63 -5.81 8.59 -11.35
CA HIS A 63 -6.14 9.30 -10.12
C HIS A 63 -6.47 8.35 -8.95
N SER A 64 -7.33 7.36 -9.17
CA SER A 64 -7.65 6.37 -8.14
C SER A 64 -6.42 5.58 -7.67
N LEU A 65 -5.54 5.18 -8.59
CA LEU A 65 -4.30 4.48 -8.26
C LEU A 65 -3.36 5.35 -7.41
N ARG A 66 -3.27 6.66 -7.69
CA ARG A 66 -2.48 7.59 -6.88
C ARG A 66 -3.02 7.74 -5.46
N GLU A 67 -4.35 7.76 -5.29
CA GLU A 67 -4.95 7.83 -3.95
C GLU A 67 -4.70 6.54 -3.14
N GLU A 68 -4.81 5.37 -3.75
CA GLU A 68 -4.44 4.11 -3.08
C GLU A 68 -2.95 4.05 -2.73
N ALA A 69 -2.07 4.58 -3.60
CA ALA A 69 -0.64 4.67 -3.31
C ALA A 69 -0.35 5.57 -2.09
N LYS A 70 -1.06 6.70 -1.95
CA LYS A 70 -0.96 7.56 -0.76
C LYS A 70 -1.40 6.83 0.51
N LYS A 71 -2.53 6.11 0.48
CA LYS A 71 -2.99 5.30 1.63
C LYS A 71 -1.95 4.26 2.05
N LEU A 72 -1.29 3.62 1.08
CA LEU A 72 -0.22 2.66 1.35
C LEU A 72 1.01 3.32 2.01
N GLU A 73 1.35 4.54 1.59
CA GLU A 73 2.41 5.33 2.22
C GLU A 73 2.09 5.71 3.66
N GLU A 74 0.89 6.23 3.92
CA GLU A 74 0.43 6.55 5.27
C GLU A 74 0.42 5.30 6.18
N PHE A 75 -0.05 4.17 5.67
CA PHE A 75 -0.04 2.90 6.39
C PHE A 75 1.39 2.46 6.75
N ARG A 76 2.33 2.57 5.81
CA ARG A 76 3.74 2.22 6.02
C ARG A 76 4.38 3.10 7.09
N GLU A 77 4.19 4.41 7.05
CA GLU A 77 4.76 5.32 8.05
C GLU A 77 4.15 5.07 9.43
N LYS A 78 2.83 4.84 9.52
CA LYS A 78 2.18 4.44 10.78
C LYS A 78 2.77 3.16 11.37
N GLN A 79 3.04 2.14 10.55
CA GLN A 79 3.67 0.90 11.04
C GLN A 79 5.10 1.14 11.54
N LYS A 80 5.87 1.95 10.81
CA LYS A 80 7.25 2.31 11.16
C LYS A 80 7.33 3.05 12.49
N ASP A 81 6.47 4.04 12.72
CA ASP A 81 6.45 4.81 13.97
C ASP A 81 6.05 3.94 15.16
N ALA A 82 5.04 3.08 14.99
CA ALA A 82 4.62 2.14 16.03
C ALA A 82 5.74 1.14 16.37
N ARG A 83 6.46 0.61 15.37
CA ARG A 83 7.62 -0.27 15.59
C ARG A 83 8.73 0.45 16.36
N LYS A 84 9.08 1.67 15.93
CA LYS A 84 10.15 2.47 16.56
C LYS A 84 9.89 2.72 18.04
N LYS A 85 8.64 2.97 18.43
CA LYS A 85 8.25 3.16 19.83
C LYS A 85 8.50 1.91 20.68
N VAL A 86 8.14 0.73 20.16
CA VAL A 86 8.37 -0.56 20.83
C VAL A 86 9.86 -0.86 20.93
N GLU A 87 10.64 -0.65 19.86
CA GLU A 87 12.09 -0.83 19.85
C GLU A 87 12.78 0.05 20.92
N GLN A 88 12.43 1.33 21.00
CA GLN A 88 12.97 2.26 21.99
C GLN A 88 12.66 1.83 23.43
N GLN A 89 11.43 1.38 23.70
CA GLN A 89 11.03 0.89 25.01
C GLN A 89 11.80 -0.38 25.40
N MET A 90 11.93 -1.33 24.46
CA MET A 90 12.66 -2.58 24.70
C MET A 90 14.16 -2.34 24.92
N ASP A 91 14.77 -1.42 24.18
CA ASP A 91 16.17 -1.03 24.37
C ASP A 91 16.43 -0.43 25.76
N ALA A 92 15.51 0.41 26.24
CA ALA A 92 15.58 0.97 27.58
C ALA A 92 15.51 -0.14 28.65
N LEU A 93 14.56 -1.07 28.52
CA LEU A 93 14.41 -2.21 29.44
C LEU A 93 15.62 -3.15 29.39
N HIS A 94 16.22 -3.39 28.22
CA HIS A 94 17.45 -4.19 28.10
C HIS A 94 18.61 -3.54 28.86
N LYS A 95 18.82 -2.23 28.68
CA LYS A 95 19.86 -1.48 29.40
C LYS A 95 19.62 -1.47 30.91
N GLN A 96 18.38 -1.23 31.33
CA GLN A 96 17.99 -1.26 32.75
C GLN A 96 18.22 -2.64 33.37
N LYS A 97 17.79 -3.71 32.70
CA LYS A 97 18.02 -5.10 33.12
C LYS A 97 19.51 -5.42 33.29
N ALA A 98 20.33 -5.06 32.30
CA ALA A 98 21.77 -5.29 32.35
C ALA A 98 22.45 -4.52 33.49
N SER A 99 22.09 -3.25 33.66
CA SER A 99 22.60 -2.40 34.74
C SER A 99 22.21 -2.94 36.12
N GLN A 100 20.94 -3.29 36.31
CA GLN A 100 20.43 -3.82 37.58
C GLN A 100 21.04 -5.20 37.91
N TYR A 101 21.25 -6.04 36.90
CA TYR A 101 21.94 -7.31 37.07
C TYR A 101 23.38 -7.10 37.55
N LYS A 102 24.14 -6.21 36.91
CA LYS A 102 25.51 -5.87 37.32
C LYS A 102 25.55 -5.38 38.77
N LYS A 103 24.68 -4.44 39.14
CA LYS A 103 24.55 -3.92 40.51
C LYS A 103 24.25 -5.04 41.53
N THR A 104 23.43 -6.01 41.15
CA THR A 104 23.11 -7.16 42.01
C THR A 104 24.31 -8.08 42.18
N MET A 105 25.09 -8.32 41.12
CA MET A 105 26.31 -9.13 41.20
C MET A 105 27.41 -8.46 42.02
N ASP A 106 27.56 -7.14 41.91
CA ASP A 106 28.55 -6.40 42.69
C ASP A 106 28.15 -6.35 44.18
N SER A 107 26.87 -6.14 44.51
CA SER A 107 26.40 -6.21 45.90
C SER A 107 26.51 -7.63 46.49
N LYS A 108 26.32 -8.68 45.69
CA LYS A 108 26.58 -10.08 46.11
C LYS A 108 28.04 -10.28 46.52
N LYS A 109 28.99 -9.79 45.73
CA LYS A 109 30.43 -9.87 46.05
C LYS A 109 30.75 -9.14 47.37
N THR A 110 30.21 -7.93 47.53
CA THR A 110 30.38 -7.15 48.77
C THR A 110 29.79 -7.86 49.98
N TYR A 111 28.58 -8.41 49.85
CA TYR A 111 27.95 -9.22 50.91
C TYR A 111 28.85 -10.38 51.34
N HIS A 112 29.34 -11.18 50.39
CA HIS A 112 30.23 -12.30 50.71
C HIS A 112 31.52 -11.84 51.40
N GLN A 113 32.11 -10.72 50.97
CA GLN A 113 33.29 -10.18 51.61
C GLN A 113 33.01 -9.72 53.05
N LYS A 114 31.93 -8.95 53.27
CA LYS A 114 31.56 -8.46 54.61
C LYS A 114 31.17 -9.56 55.58
N TYR A 115 30.60 -10.64 55.06
CA TYR A 115 30.33 -11.83 55.87
C TYR A 115 31.63 -12.50 56.34
N ARG A 116 32.64 -12.64 55.46
CA ARG A 116 33.96 -13.17 55.85
C ARG A 116 34.67 -12.28 56.88
N ASP A 117 34.65 -10.97 56.67
CA ASP A 117 35.25 -10.00 57.60
C ASP A 117 34.64 -10.12 59.02
N LYS A 118 33.33 -10.40 59.10
CA LYS A 118 32.62 -10.64 60.36
C LYS A 118 33.10 -11.93 61.04
N GLU A 119 33.18 -13.04 60.30
CA GLU A 119 33.63 -14.31 60.87
C GLU A 119 35.08 -14.24 61.40
N GLU A 120 35.96 -13.53 60.70
CA GLU A 120 37.33 -13.29 61.17
C GLU A 120 37.37 -12.43 62.44
N ALA A 121 36.53 -11.39 62.54
CA ALA A 121 36.44 -10.55 63.72
C ALA A 121 35.89 -11.30 64.95
N ASP A 122 34.96 -12.26 64.73
CA ASP A 122 34.36 -13.09 65.76
C ASP A 122 35.34 -14.18 66.28
N GLN A 123 36.25 -14.69 65.43
CA GLN A 123 37.28 -15.68 65.82
C GLN A 123 38.48 -15.08 66.54
N ASN A 124 38.74 -13.79 66.35
CA ASN A 124 39.95 -13.16 66.86
C ASN A 124 39.80 -12.81 68.35
N LEU A 125 40.39 -13.63 69.25
CA LEU A 125 40.32 -13.51 70.72
C LEU A 125 40.76 -12.13 71.28
N PHE A 126 41.53 -11.35 70.50
CA PHE A 126 41.98 -10.00 70.86
C PHE A 126 41.13 -8.88 70.25
N SER A 127 40.02 -9.20 69.56
CA SER A 127 39.16 -8.19 68.97
C SER A 127 38.44 -7.40 70.07
N LYS A 128 38.63 -6.06 70.08
CA LYS A 128 37.87 -5.19 70.97
C LYS A 128 36.39 -5.31 70.59
N ALA A 129 35.49 -5.46 71.56
CA ALA A 129 34.04 -5.62 71.37
C ALA A 129 33.43 -4.63 70.35
N VAL A 130 33.95 -3.39 70.31
CA VAL A 130 33.53 -2.35 69.35
C VAL A 130 33.82 -2.72 67.89
N LYS A 131 34.95 -3.38 67.59
CA LYS A 131 35.31 -3.80 66.22
C LYS A 131 34.44 -4.96 65.72
N ALA A 132 34.17 -5.94 66.59
CA ALA A 132 33.26 -7.05 66.27
C ALA A 132 31.83 -6.55 66.00
N GLN A 133 31.35 -5.61 66.83
CA GLN A 133 30.04 -4.99 66.64
C GLN A 133 29.93 -4.21 65.32
N GLN A 134 30.98 -3.47 64.95
CA GLN A 134 31.02 -2.75 63.67
C GLN A 134 31.02 -3.70 62.46
N ALA A 135 31.80 -4.79 62.52
CA ALA A 135 31.83 -5.79 61.45
C ALA A 135 30.46 -6.46 61.26
N LYS A 136 29.77 -6.77 62.38
CA LYS A 136 28.40 -7.29 62.37
C LYS A 136 27.42 -6.32 61.70
N GLN A 137 27.42 -5.04 62.09
CA GLN A 137 26.55 -4.03 61.48
C GLN A 137 26.80 -3.87 59.98
N ASN A 138 28.07 -3.84 59.56
CA ASN A 138 28.43 -3.72 58.14
C ASN A 138 27.96 -4.94 57.32
N ALA A 139 28.02 -6.15 57.90
CA ALA A 139 27.53 -7.37 57.25
C ALA A 139 26.00 -7.36 57.11
N GLU A 140 25.27 -6.93 58.15
CA GLU A 140 23.81 -6.79 58.12
C GLU A 140 23.35 -5.74 57.10
N GLU A 141 24.06 -4.61 56.98
CA GLU A 141 23.77 -3.58 55.99
C GLU A 141 24.02 -4.10 54.56
N ALA A 142 25.14 -4.80 54.34
CA ALA A 142 25.44 -5.42 53.04
C ALA A 142 24.42 -6.49 52.65
N ASP A 143 23.92 -7.29 53.60
CA ASP A 143 22.85 -8.27 53.37
C ASP A 143 21.54 -7.58 52.96
N ARG A 144 21.09 -6.57 53.72
CA ARG A 144 19.88 -5.79 53.38
C ARG A 144 19.98 -5.19 51.98
N LEU A 145 21.12 -4.60 51.63
CA LEU A 145 21.36 -4.02 50.32
C LEU A 145 21.33 -5.08 49.21
N TYR A 146 21.94 -6.25 49.43
CA TYR A 146 21.91 -7.34 48.48
C TYR A 146 20.49 -7.86 48.27
N GLN A 147 19.73 -8.12 49.34
CA GLN A 147 18.32 -8.55 49.26
C GLN A 147 17.44 -7.54 48.52
N GLN A 148 17.64 -6.24 48.75
CA GLN A 148 16.95 -5.18 48.02
C GLN A 148 17.27 -5.23 46.52
N ASN A 149 18.54 -5.41 46.15
CA ASN A 149 18.95 -5.49 44.74
C ASN A 149 18.44 -6.76 44.06
N VAL A 150 18.40 -7.90 44.77
CA VAL A 150 17.79 -9.16 44.29
C VAL A 150 16.29 -8.98 44.02
N THR A 151 15.58 -8.34 44.94
CA THR A 151 14.16 -8.01 44.75
C THR A 151 13.96 -7.10 43.55
N MET A 152 14.82 -6.08 43.39
CA MET A 152 14.74 -5.14 42.28
C MET A 152 15.02 -5.78 40.93
N VAL A 153 16.03 -6.65 40.81
CA VAL A 153 16.30 -7.36 39.54
C VAL A 153 15.16 -8.31 39.17
N GLY A 154 14.49 -8.91 40.16
CA GLY A 154 13.25 -9.66 39.97
C GLY A 154 12.15 -8.81 39.32
N LYS A 155 11.88 -7.62 39.90
CA LYS A 155 10.89 -6.68 39.35
C LYS A 155 11.21 -6.24 37.92
N VAL A 156 12.46 -5.85 37.65
CA VAL A 156 12.89 -5.43 36.30
C VAL A 156 12.77 -6.57 35.29
N ARG A 157 13.06 -7.81 35.71
CA ARG A 157 12.88 -8.99 34.85
C ARG A 157 11.40 -9.20 34.50
N ASP A 158 10.51 -9.10 35.49
CA ASP A 158 9.08 -9.33 35.28
C ASP A 158 8.46 -8.25 34.39
N GLU A 159 8.88 -6.99 34.56
CA GLU A 159 8.52 -5.89 33.67
C GLU A 159 9.02 -6.13 32.23
N TRP A 160 10.28 -6.53 32.08
CA TRP A 160 10.84 -6.87 30.77
C TRP A 160 10.08 -8.02 30.08
N LEU A 161 9.75 -9.09 30.81
CA LEU A 161 8.99 -10.21 30.26
C LEU A 161 7.61 -9.77 29.79
N LYS A 162 6.90 -8.98 30.61
CA LYS A 162 5.58 -8.46 30.28
C LYS A 162 5.60 -7.59 29.02
N GLU A 163 6.54 -6.65 28.92
CA GLU A 163 6.65 -5.78 27.76
C GLU A 163 7.17 -6.52 26.52
N HIS A 164 8.02 -7.54 26.69
CA HIS A 164 8.46 -8.39 25.59
C HIS A 164 7.30 -9.16 24.95
N ILE A 165 6.42 -9.76 25.77
CA ILE A 165 5.23 -10.46 25.27
C ILE A 165 4.32 -9.48 24.50
N LYS A 166 4.05 -8.30 25.07
CA LYS A 166 3.26 -7.26 24.38
C LYS A 166 3.90 -6.82 23.06
N ALA A 167 5.22 -6.71 22.99
CA ALA A 167 5.94 -6.39 21.77
C ALA A 167 5.72 -7.47 20.70
N CYS A 168 5.82 -8.75 21.07
CA CYS A 168 5.53 -9.88 20.18
C CYS A 168 4.08 -9.85 19.65
N GLU A 169 3.09 -9.70 20.54
CA GLU A 169 1.67 -9.59 20.16
C GLU A 169 1.41 -8.42 19.21
N MET A 170 2.07 -7.28 19.46
CA MET A 170 1.97 -6.10 18.60
C MET A 170 2.55 -6.35 17.21
N PHE A 171 3.72 -6.99 17.10
CA PHE A 171 4.34 -7.31 15.80
C PHE A 171 3.57 -8.35 15.01
N GLU A 172 2.97 -9.33 15.69
CA GLU A 172 2.05 -10.28 15.08
C GLU A 172 0.83 -9.55 14.51
N LYS A 173 0.20 -8.69 15.31
CA LYS A 173 -0.93 -7.85 14.87
C LYS A 173 -0.58 -7.00 13.66
N GLN A 174 0.57 -6.32 13.66
CA GLN A 174 1.03 -5.53 12.52
C GLN A 174 1.24 -6.38 11.26
N SER A 175 1.70 -7.62 11.41
CA SER A 175 1.87 -8.52 10.27
C SER A 175 0.54 -8.97 9.69
N MET A 176 -0.45 -9.28 10.53
CA MET A 176 -1.81 -9.57 10.08
C MET A 176 -2.47 -8.37 9.38
N GLU A 177 -2.34 -7.18 9.97
CA GLU A 177 -2.85 -5.93 9.38
C GLU A 177 -2.20 -5.65 8.02
N ARG A 178 -0.88 -5.87 7.88
CA ARG A 178 -0.16 -5.71 6.62
C ARG A 178 -0.70 -6.63 5.53
N ILE A 179 -0.90 -7.91 5.85
CA ILE A 179 -1.46 -8.88 4.89
C ILE A 179 -2.86 -8.44 4.46
N ASN A 180 -3.73 -8.09 5.42
CA ASN A 180 -5.10 -7.67 5.14
C ASN A 180 -5.14 -6.39 4.29
N PHE A 181 -4.32 -5.40 4.63
CA PHE A 181 -4.24 -4.13 3.91
C PHE A 181 -3.81 -4.35 2.46
N LEU A 182 -2.68 -5.04 2.24
CA LEU A 182 -2.16 -5.30 0.90
C LEU A 182 -3.14 -6.10 0.04
N ARG A 183 -3.76 -7.14 0.61
CA ARG A 183 -4.79 -7.92 -0.09
C ARG A 183 -5.94 -7.03 -0.55
N ASN A 184 -6.44 -6.16 0.34
CA ASN A 184 -7.56 -5.27 0.01
C ASN A 184 -7.16 -4.23 -1.05
N THR A 185 -5.95 -3.66 -0.97
CA THR A 185 -5.44 -2.73 -1.99
C THR A 185 -5.33 -3.39 -3.35
N VAL A 186 -4.72 -4.59 -3.42
CA VAL A 186 -4.61 -5.35 -4.68
C VAL A 186 -5.99 -5.71 -5.23
N TRP A 187 -6.91 -6.15 -4.38
CA TRP A 187 -8.29 -6.44 -4.78
C TRP A 187 -8.98 -5.22 -5.39
N THR A 188 -8.88 -4.06 -4.74
CA THR A 188 -9.42 -2.79 -5.26
C THR A 188 -8.81 -2.45 -6.62
N HIS A 189 -7.49 -2.60 -6.79
CA HIS A 189 -6.81 -2.35 -8.06
C HIS A 189 -7.30 -3.29 -9.18
N LEU A 190 -7.43 -4.58 -8.89
CA LEU A 190 -7.94 -5.56 -9.85
C LEU A 190 -9.38 -5.24 -10.26
N ASN A 191 -10.24 -4.85 -9.32
CA ASN A 191 -11.61 -4.47 -9.61
C ASN A 191 -11.69 -3.20 -10.46
N LEU A 192 -10.89 -2.18 -10.14
CA LEU A 192 -10.81 -0.96 -10.94
C LEU A 192 -10.37 -1.28 -12.38
N LEU A 193 -9.35 -2.13 -12.56
CA LEU A 193 -8.90 -2.56 -13.88
C LEU A 193 -9.98 -3.36 -14.63
N SER A 194 -10.64 -4.30 -13.94
CA SER A 194 -11.73 -5.08 -14.53
C SER A 194 -12.89 -4.19 -14.99
N GLN A 195 -13.27 -3.20 -14.17
CA GLN A 195 -14.32 -2.24 -14.52
C GLN A 195 -13.94 -1.44 -15.78
N GLN A 196 -12.66 -1.06 -15.92
CA GLN A 196 -12.16 -0.37 -17.12
C GLN A 196 -12.26 -1.24 -18.36
N CYS A 197 -11.95 -2.55 -18.27
CA CYS A 197 -12.14 -3.48 -19.37
C CYS A 197 -13.61 -3.56 -19.81
N VAL A 198 -14.54 -3.70 -18.84
CA VAL A 198 -15.98 -3.75 -19.13
C VAL A 198 -16.46 -2.47 -19.79
N THR A 199 -16.12 -1.30 -19.23
CA THR A 199 -16.49 -0.01 -19.81
C THR A 199 -15.89 0.19 -21.20
N SER A 200 -14.64 -0.23 -21.45
CA SER A 200 -14.04 -0.17 -22.78
C SER A 200 -14.76 -1.08 -23.79
N ASP A 201 -15.33 -2.20 -23.37
CA ASP A 201 -16.03 -3.13 -24.25
C ASP A 201 -17.46 -2.67 -24.55
N GLU A 202 -18.18 -2.11 -23.57
CA GLU A 202 -19.51 -1.53 -23.76
C GLU A 202 -19.51 -0.34 -24.73
N VAL A 203 -18.44 0.47 -24.67
CA VAL A 203 -18.36 1.71 -25.44
C VAL A 203 -17.92 1.42 -26.89
N ARG A 204 -17.27 0.27 -27.16
CA ARG A 204 -16.85 -0.19 -28.49
C ARG A 204 -18.07 -0.53 -29.37
N PRO A 205 -18.41 0.26 -30.41
CA PRO A 205 -19.58 -0.06 -31.23
C PRO A 205 -19.27 -1.29 -32.09
N ALA A 206 -19.95 -2.41 -31.84
CA ALA A 206 -19.90 -3.61 -32.69
C ALA A 206 -20.14 -3.31 -34.18
N ALA A 207 -20.84 -2.21 -34.47
CA ALA A 207 -21.13 -1.72 -35.82
C ALA A 207 -19.93 -1.15 -36.61
N LEU A 208 -18.86 -0.70 -35.93
CA LEU A 208 -17.69 -0.09 -36.60
C LEU A 208 -16.70 -1.14 -37.12
N ILE A 209 -16.49 -2.22 -36.37
CA ILE A 209 -15.62 -3.34 -36.79
C ILE A 209 -16.25 -4.12 -37.95
N PHE A 210 -17.57 -4.34 -37.92
CA PHE A 210 -18.23 -5.08 -39.00
C PHE A 210 -18.32 -4.28 -40.31
N LYS A 211 -18.44 -2.96 -40.25
CA LYS A 211 -18.49 -2.11 -41.46
C LYS A 211 -17.13 -1.84 -42.10
N LEU A 212 -16.04 -1.82 -41.34
CA LEU A 212 -14.68 -1.66 -41.87
C LEU A 212 -14.08 -2.96 -42.42
N ARG A 213 -14.66 -4.12 -42.11
CA ARG A 213 -14.19 -5.43 -42.58
C ARG A 213 -14.94 -5.94 -43.83
N VAL A 214 -15.98 -5.21 -44.27
CA VAL A 214 -16.83 -5.53 -45.44
C VAL A 214 -16.67 -4.47 -46.55
N LEU A 215 -15.76 -3.51 -46.37
CA LEU A 215 -15.21 -2.65 -47.43
C LEU A 215 -13.73 -3.02 -47.64
#